data_AF-A0A8J9Y6N9-F1
#
_entry.id   AF-A0A8J9Y6N9-F1
#
_cell.length_a   1.000
_cell.length_b   1.000
_cell.length_c   1.000
_cell.angle_alpha   90.00
_cell.angle_beta   90.00
_cell.angle_gamma   90.00
#
_symmetry.space_group_name_H-M   'P 1'
#
loop_
_entity.id
_entity.type
_entity.pdbx_description
1 polymer ?
#
loop_
_entity_poly.entity_id
_entity_poly.type
_entity_poly.pdbx_seq_one_letter_code
_entity_poly.pdbx_strand_id
1 'polypeptide(L)'
;MCVCGYGGSHAEMFACMGAWCCYAGECGVALHTMEGLLASALPFLVPHDAPEPPLLCHAAAHLLLSLSKNVKFANDPMVMLGELYNHAQRSLQYLEPKTAGVVREALISLALSRSPAGAGGAAGGGHEAARALLAAWAAALPSAGPAVALPPLTALLHAFAAAPTAAKKIIAEGVSSAAESALRMLCEPACAGAEAHITDFFLALFTALLSQLGTFAYTAIDVFLEVAQRDTGDASGSLERLVACVRLGVEAGGGGVRVRAVLQLLHAHVLPRAAHAPALARAAHDLLASVLIHRWRYFFPGACEGGAGGEGALREGELRGALAALGGALLAHDIDLLRTTLATIDTLNTKWKLYHKAIFRSEFMGEFLSVLLSGLAEGGARALLRDEALAALHAMASVDFPAFRHAFLPHYLASLALDPHHVQLLADFPPDTDLPTFTQNILRLMNDVNCYRAYQSLTSNEMGP
;
A
#
# COMPACT_ATOMS: atom_id res chain seq x y z
N MET A 1 47.91 13.65 10.13
CA MET A 1 47.14 13.53 8.88
C MET A 1 47.20 12.11 8.28
N CYS A 2 47.27 11.06 9.11
CA CYS A 2 47.31 9.66 8.67
C CYS A 2 46.53 8.77 9.66
N VAL A 3 45.20 8.72 9.52
CA VAL A 3 44.34 7.67 10.11
C VAL A 3 43.27 7.19 9.09
N CYS A 4 43.03 7.93 8.00
CA CYS A 4 42.00 7.59 7.01
C CYS A 4 42.41 6.54 5.95
N GLY A 5 43.63 5.97 5.98
CA GLY A 5 44.14 5.14 4.88
C GLY A 5 43.80 3.63 4.95
N TYR A 6 43.71 3.05 6.15
CA TYR A 6 43.58 1.59 6.31
C TYR A 6 42.13 1.09 6.27
N GLY A 7 41.17 1.86 6.80
CA GLY A 7 39.76 1.46 6.80
C GLY A 7 39.11 1.53 5.42
N GLY A 8 39.58 2.43 4.54
CA GLY A 8 39.05 2.60 3.19
C GLY A 8 39.35 1.43 2.27
N SER A 9 40.61 0.94 2.28
CA SER A 9 41.03 -0.18 1.43
C SER A 9 40.35 -1.50 1.82
N HIS A 10 40.15 -1.73 3.12
CA HIS A 10 39.42 -2.92 3.61
C HIS A 10 37.93 -2.87 3.26
N ALA A 11 37.29 -1.70 3.36
CA ALA A 11 35.89 -1.52 2.99
C ALA A 11 35.66 -1.72 1.48
N GLU A 12 36.55 -1.17 0.64
CA GLU A 12 36.53 -1.39 -0.81
C GLU A 12 36.71 -2.87 -1.16
N MET A 13 37.65 -3.56 -0.50
CA MET A 13 37.87 -4.98 -0.70
C MET A 13 36.60 -5.79 -0.36
N PHE A 14 35.95 -5.54 0.78
CA PHE A 14 34.71 -6.22 1.14
C PHE A 14 33.56 -5.92 0.17
N ALA A 15 33.45 -4.68 -0.32
CA ALA A 15 32.46 -4.34 -1.34
C ALA A 15 32.72 -5.11 -2.65
N CYS A 16 33.97 -5.17 -3.11
CA CYS A 16 34.37 -5.93 -4.30
C CYS A 16 34.10 -7.44 -4.13
N MET A 17 34.47 -8.01 -2.98
CA MET A 17 34.21 -9.42 -2.69
C MET A 17 32.70 -9.70 -2.61
N GLY A 18 31.92 -8.79 -2.02
CA GLY A 18 30.47 -8.91 -1.93
C GLY A 18 29.78 -8.90 -3.29
N ALA A 19 30.25 -8.08 -4.23
CA ALA A 19 29.78 -8.09 -5.62
C ALA A 19 30.15 -9.38 -6.35
N TRP A 20 31.35 -9.91 -6.07
CA TRP A 20 31.83 -11.14 -6.69
C TRP A 20 31.10 -12.40 -6.19
N CYS A 21 30.56 -12.39 -4.97
CA CYS A 21 29.81 -13.51 -4.40
C CYS A 21 28.63 -13.96 -5.28
N CYS A 22 28.03 -13.07 -6.08
CA CYS A 22 26.97 -13.42 -7.02
C CYS A 22 27.43 -14.39 -8.12
N TYR A 23 28.71 -14.36 -8.48
CA TYR A 23 29.32 -15.19 -9.53
C TYR A 23 30.09 -16.38 -8.97
N ALA A 24 30.23 -16.49 -7.65
CA ALA A 24 31.04 -17.52 -6.99
C ALA A 24 30.67 -18.95 -7.41
N GLY A 25 29.36 -19.22 -7.55
CA GLY A 25 28.87 -20.52 -7.99
C GLY A 25 29.19 -20.83 -9.46
N GLU A 26 29.14 -19.82 -10.33
CA GLU A 26 29.43 -19.95 -11.77
C GLU A 26 30.93 -20.10 -12.03
N CYS A 27 31.75 -19.42 -11.22
CA CYS A 27 33.21 -19.48 -11.31
C CYS A 27 33.82 -20.73 -10.64
N GLY A 28 33.01 -21.63 -10.07
CA GLY A 28 33.49 -22.86 -9.43
C GLY A 28 34.39 -22.59 -8.21
N VAL A 29 34.18 -21.47 -7.51
CA VAL A 29 35.02 -21.07 -6.38
C VAL A 29 34.86 -22.07 -5.24
N ALA A 30 35.97 -22.45 -4.63
CA ALA A 30 35.96 -23.44 -3.57
C ALA A 30 35.26 -22.91 -2.31
N LEU A 31 34.43 -23.76 -1.68
CA LEU A 31 33.61 -23.39 -0.52
C LEU A 31 34.44 -22.90 0.67
N HIS A 32 35.64 -23.44 0.87
CA HIS A 32 36.55 -23.00 1.93
C HIS A 32 37.00 -21.54 1.76
N THR A 33 37.09 -21.04 0.52
CA THR A 33 37.41 -19.63 0.25
C THR A 33 36.28 -18.72 0.71
N MET A 34 35.03 -19.15 0.48
CA MET A 34 33.85 -18.41 0.94
C MET A 34 33.71 -18.44 2.47
N GLU A 35 34.05 -19.57 3.10
CA GLU A 35 34.13 -19.69 4.56
C GLU A 35 35.22 -18.77 5.15
N GLY A 36 36.37 -18.62 4.48
CA GLY A 36 37.41 -17.66 4.86
C GLY A 36 36.97 -16.20 4.71
N LEU A 37 36.20 -15.88 3.66
CA LEU A 37 35.60 -14.54 3.50
C LEU A 37 34.61 -14.25 4.62
N LEU A 38 33.77 -15.21 4.99
CA LEU A 38 32.87 -15.10 6.14
C LEU A 38 33.66 -14.85 7.43
N ALA A 39 34.67 -15.67 7.72
CA ALA A 39 35.50 -15.55 8.91
C ALA A 39 36.25 -14.21 9.01
N SER A 40 36.64 -13.61 7.87
CA SER A 40 37.30 -12.31 7.86
C SER A 40 36.35 -11.13 8.07
N ALA A 41 35.07 -11.26 7.73
CA ALA A 41 34.06 -10.22 7.95
C ALA A 41 33.54 -10.19 9.41
N LEU A 42 33.50 -11.35 10.09
CA LEU A 42 32.85 -11.48 11.39
C LEU A 42 33.43 -10.62 12.53
N PRO A 43 34.76 -10.46 12.68
CA PRO A 43 35.31 -9.63 13.74
C PRO A 43 34.70 -8.23 13.74
N PHE A 44 34.62 -7.57 12.58
CA PHE A 44 34.04 -6.23 12.42
C PHE A 44 32.55 -6.12 12.77
N LEU A 45 31.87 -7.26 12.95
CA LEU A 45 30.46 -7.39 13.32
C LEU A 45 30.27 -7.94 14.73
N VAL A 46 31.28 -7.88 15.60
CA VAL A 46 31.18 -8.19 17.05
C VAL A 46 31.63 -6.96 17.88
N PRO A 47 31.17 -6.78 19.14
CA PRO A 47 31.62 -5.66 19.97
C PRO A 47 33.13 -5.69 20.21
N HIS A 48 33.78 -4.53 20.14
CA HIS A 48 35.21 -4.36 20.44
C HIS A 48 35.43 -3.26 21.48
N ASP A 49 36.56 -3.31 22.19
CA ASP A 49 36.98 -2.27 23.14
C ASP A 49 37.18 -0.90 22.46
N ALA A 50 37.53 -0.89 21.16
CA ALA A 50 37.59 0.30 20.33
C ALA A 50 36.56 0.21 19.19
N PRO A 51 35.74 1.25 18.94
CA PRO A 51 34.74 1.20 17.88
C PRO A 51 35.40 1.18 16.50
N GLU A 52 35.04 0.19 15.69
CA GLU A 52 35.46 0.08 14.30
C GLU A 52 34.82 1.17 13.41
N PRO A 53 35.47 1.57 12.29
CA PRO A 53 34.90 2.56 11.38
C PRO A 53 33.54 2.13 10.82
N PRO A 54 32.51 2.99 10.82
CA PRO A 54 31.14 2.62 10.42
C PRO A 54 31.07 2.13 8.96
N LEU A 55 31.88 2.72 8.07
CA LEU A 55 31.98 2.29 6.67
C LEU A 55 32.48 0.85 6.54
N LEU A 56 33.44 0.45 7.38
CA LEU A 56 34.02 -0.89 7.37
C LEU A 56 33.02 -1.92 7.89
N CYS A 57 32.33 -1.61 9.00
CA CYS A 57 31.24 -2.44 9.52
C CYS A 57 30.11 -2.60 8.50
N HIS A 58 29.77 -1.52 7.79
CA HIS A 58 28.75 -1.53 6.75
C HIS A 58 29.16 -2.44 5.56
N ALA A 59 30.40 -2.31 5.07
CA ALA A 59 30.93 -3.16 4.02
C ALA A 59 30.99 -4.65 4.42
N ALA A 60 31.41 -4.94 5.66
CA ALA A 60 31.43 -6.29 6.22
C ALA A 60 30.01 -6.89 6.33
N ALA A 61 29.02 -6.10 6.77
CA ALA A 61 27.62 -6.53 6.83
C ALA A 61 27.05 -6.84 5.44
N HIS A 62 27.37 -6.02 4.42
CA HIS A 62 26.95 -6.28 3.05
C HIS A 62 27.65 -7.49 2.43
N LEU A 63 28.92 -7.74 2.73
CA LEU A 63 29.59 -8.98 2.34
C LEU A 63 28.90 -10.19 2.97
N LEU A 64 28.58 -10.15 4.27
CA LEU A 64 27.82 -11.21 4.95
C LEU A 64 26.46 -11.46 4.28
N LEU A 65 25.73 -10.40 3.92
CA LEU A 65 24.46 -10.51 3.22
C LEU A 65 24.63 -11.14 1.83
N SER A 66 25.61 -10.70 1.04
CA SER A 66 25.90 -11.28 -0.28
C SER A 66 26.26 -12.76 -0.19
N LEU A 67 27.07 -13.14 0.81
CA LEU A 67 27.40 -14.53 1.08
C LEU A 67 26.15 -15.34 1.45
N SER A 68 25.28 -14.78 2.30
CA SER A 68 24.06 -15.47 2.75
C SER A 68 23.06 -15.78 1.64
N LYS A 69 22.99 -14.95 0.60
CA LYS A 69 22.03 -15.08 -0.50
C LYS A 69 22.55 -15.93 -1.65
N ASN A 70 23.87 -15.88 -1.90
CA ASN A 70 24.45 -16.40 -3.12
C ASN A 70 25.32 -17.66 -2.92
N VAL A 71 25.70 -17.98 -1.69
CA VAL A 71 26.67 -19.06 -1.42
C VAL A 71 26.05 -20.16 -0.57
N LYS A 72 26.34 -21.41 -0.95
CA LYS A 72 26.06 -22.60 -0.13
C LYS A 72 27.29 -22.92 0.71
N PHE A 73 27.12 -23.16 2.01
CA PHE A 73 28.23 -23.49 2.91
C PHE A 73 28.39 -25.00 3.08
N ALA A 74 29.63 -25.47 3.26
CA ALA A 74 29.90 -26.87 3.57
C ALA A 74 29.69 -27.14 5.06
N ASN A 75 30.18 -26.22 5.90
CA ASN A 75 29.96 -26.22 7.33
C ASN A 75 28.67 -25.49 7.72
N ASP A 76 28.14 -25.75 8.93
CA ASP A 76 26.98 -25.02 9.43
C ASP A 76 27.35 -23.54 9.63
N PRO A 77 26.79 -22.60 8.83
CA PRO A 77 27.12 -21.19 8.94
C PRO A 77 26.74 -20.63 10.32
N MET A 78 25.73 -21.18 10.99
CA MET A 78 25.32 -20.70 12.32
C MET A 78 26.37 -20.99 13.39
N VAL A 79 27.10 -22.10 13.26
CA VAL A 79 28.24 -22.42 14.14
C VAL A 79 29.40 -21.47 13.87
N MET A 80 29.64 -21.14 12.59
CA MET A 80 30.68 -20.19 12.20
C MET A 80 30.40 -18.76 12.70
N LEU A 81 29.13 -18.37 12.77
CA LEU A 81 28.71 -17.08 13.31
C LEU A 81 28.98 -16.93 14.81
N GLY A 82 29.09 -18.05 15.55
CA GLY A 82 29.54 -18.10 16.94
C GLY A 82 28.88 -17.05 17.85
N GLU A 83 29.69 -16.10 18.33
CA GLU A 83 29.26 -15.02 19.24
C GLU A 83 28.21 -14.09 18.62
N LEU A 84 28.26 -13.84 17.30
CA LEU A 84 27.28 -12.99 16.62
C LEU A 84 25.87 -13.59 16.68
N TYR A 85 25.74 -14.92 16.57
CA TYR A 85 24.46 -15.61 16.73
C TYR A 85 24.01 -15.66 18.18
N ASN A 86 24.89 -16.11 19.09
CA ASN A 86 24.56 -16.28 20.50
C ASN A 86 24.20 -14.96 21.21
N HIS A 87 24.68 -13.84 20.69
CA HIS A 87 24.44 -12.52 21.24
C HIS A 87 23.71 -11.60 20.25
N ALA A 88 23.02 -12.14 19.24
CA ALA A 88 22.38 -11.38 18.16
C ALA A 88 21.45 -10.23 18.61
N GLN A 89 20.94 -10.25 19.84
CA GLN A 89 20.18 -9.13 20.41
C GLN A 89 21.07 -8.03 20.99
N ARG A 90 22.19 -8.38 21.65
CA ARG A 90 23.13 -7.44 22.29
C ARG A 90 24.19 -6.94 21.31
N SER A 91 24.74 -7.84 20.48
CA SER A 91 25.77 -7.57 19.48
C SER A 91 25.30 -6.73 18.29
N LEU A 92 24.05 -6.29 18.24
CA LEU A 92 23.60 -5.39 17.17
C LEU A 92 23.28 -3.98 17.67
N GLN A 93 23.44 -3.72 18.98
CA GLN A 93 23.16 -2.40 19.56
C GLN A 93 24.30 -1.40 19.38
N TYR A 94 25.54 -1.87 19.18
CA TYR A 94 26.69 -0.98 18.95
C TYR A 94 26.88 -0.62 17.47
N LEU A 95 26.21 -1.32 16.55
CA LEU A 95 26.21 -1.02 15.13
C LEU A 95 25.22 0.09 14.81
N GLU A 96 25.50 0.88 13.78
CA GLU A 96 24.52 1.84 13.24
C GLU A 96 23.23 1.10 12.82
N PRO A 97 22.03 1.70 13.01
CA PRO A 97 20.77 1.02 12.77
C PRO A 97 20.63 0.42 11.36
N LYS A 98 21.16 1.10 10.34
CA LYS A 98 21.17 0.62 8.96
C LYS A 98 22.03 -0.65 8.81
N THR A 99 23.26 -0.62 9.32
CA THR A 99 24.18 -1.76 9.29
C THR A 99 23.65 -2.93 10.11
N ALA A 100 23.10 -2.67 11.30
CA ALA A 100 22.44 -3.69 12.10
C ALA A 100 21.27 -4.35 11.35
N GLY A 101 20.50 -3.58 10.58
CA GLY A 101 19.44 -4.10 9.71
C GLY A 101 19.96 -5.10 8.68
N VAL A 102 21.05 -4.77 7.97
CA VAL A 102 21.70 -5.65 6.99
C VAL A 102 22.19 -6.94 7.64
N VAL A 103 22.78 -6.86 8.83
CA VAL A 103 23.23 -8.06 9.56
C VAL A 103 22.04 -8.95 9.95
N ARG A 104 20.94 -8.38 10.45
CA ARG A 104 19.73 -9.17 10.76
C ARG A 104 19.19 -9.90 9.53
N GLU A 105 19.12 -9.21 8.40
CA GLU A 105 18.69 -9.79 7.13
C GLU A 105 19.60 -10.96 6.72
N ALA A 106 20.91 -10.80 6.85
CA ALA A 106 21.88 -11.83 6.52
C ALA A 106 21.76 -13.05 7.46
N LEU A 107 21.59 -12.83 8.76
CA LEU A 107 21.42 -13.90 9.75
C LEU A 107 20.16 -14.73 9.47
N ILE A 108 19.03 -14.08 9.17
CA ILE A 108 17.79 -14.77 8.80
C ILE A 108 17.95 -15.49 7.46
N SER A 109 18.62 -14.88 6.47
CA SER A 109 18.87 -15.51 5.16
C SER A 109 19.72 -16.78 5.29
N LEU A 110 20.77 -16.75 6.12
CA LEU A 110 21.59 -17.93 6.43
C LEU A 110 20.80 -19.02 7.16
N ALA A 111 19.94 -18.64 8.10
CA ALA A 111 19.11 -19.59 8.83
C ALA A 111 18.08 -20.27 7.91
N LEU A 112 17.49 -19.52 6.97
CA LEU A 112 16.48 -20.01 6.03
C LEU A 112 17.06 -20.81 4.86
N SER A 113 18.33 -20.61 4.48
CA SER A 113 18.97 -21.36 3.39
C SER A 113 19.34 -22.81 3.78
N ARG A 114 19.22 -23.16 5.07
CA ARG A 114 19.44 -24.51 5.59
C ARG A 114 18.27 -25.45 5.26
N SER A 115 18.59 -26.68 4.86
CA SER A 115 17.59 -27.71 4.63
C SER A 115 16.80 -28.05 5.92
N PRO A 116 15.48 -28.26 5.83
CA PRO A 116 14.67 -28.75 6.95
C PRO A 116 15.03 -30.22 7.23
N ALA A 117 15.99 -30.44 8.13
CA ALA A 117 16.37 -31.73 8.71
C ALA A 117 16.85 -32.84 7.72
N GLY A 118 18.15 -33.17 7.83
CA GLY A 118 18.78 -34.36 7.25
C GLY A 118 20.22 -34.03 6.84
N ALA A 119 21.30 -34.58 7.40
CA ALA A 119 21.51 -35.74 8.23
C ALA A 119 22.59 -35.44 9.29
N GLY A 120 22.34 -35.80 10.55
CA GLY A 120 23.35 -35.75 11.61
C GLY A 120 22.96 -34.91 12.83
N GLY A 121 22.04 -35.42 13.65
CA GLY A 121 22.07 -35.39 15.12
C GLY A 121 22.23 -34.09 15.92
N ALA A 122 22.51 -32.92 15.34
CA ALA A 122 22.64 -31.66 16.08
C ALA A 122 21.26 -30.99 16.19
N ALA A 123 20.81 -30.79 17.42
CA ALA A 123 19.56 -30.13 17.76
C ALA A 123 19.49 -28.72 17.14
N GLY A 124 18.38 -28.39 16.48
CA GLY A 124 18.10 -27.07 15.92
C GLY A 124 18.22 -27.00 14.39
N GLY A 125 17.13 -27.31 13.67
CA GLY A 125 17.09 -27.06 12.22
C GLY A 125 17.22 -25.55 11.91
N GLY A 126 17.67 -25.16 10.71
CA GLY A 126 17.86 -23.73 10.40
C GLY A 126 16.59 -22.89 10.52
N HIS A 127 15.41 -23.49 10.30
CA HIS A 127 14.13 -22.85 10.57
C HIS A 127 13.94 -22.51 12.06
N GLU A 128 14.42 -23.35 12.96
CA GLU A 128 14.39 -23.11 14.41
C GLU A 128 15.33 -21.98 14.80
N ALA A 129 16.52 -21.92 14.20
CA ALA A 129 17.45 -20.81 14.38
C ALA A 129 16.85 -19.47 13.93
N ALA A 130 16.13 -19.45 12.79
CA ALA A 130 15.42 -18.26 12.31
C ALA A 130 14.33 -17.81 13.29
N ARG A 131 13.52 -18.75 13.81
CA ARG A 131 12.50 -18.45 14.82
C ARG A 131 13.11 -17.95 16.12
N ALA A 132 14.21 -18.55 16.59
CA ALA A 132 14.90 -18.13 17.81
C ALA A 132 15.44 -16.71 17.71
N LEU A 133 16.00 -16.32 16.56
CA LEU A 133 16.46 -14.95 16.30
C LEU A 133 15.32 -13.94 16.34
N LEU A 134 14.21 -14.23 15.64
CA LEU A 134 13.03 -13.38 15.63
C LEU A 134 12.43 -13.24 17.03
N ALA A 135 12.34 -14.34 17.78
CA ALA A 135 11.86 -14.34 19.16
C ALA A 135 12.78 -13.53 20.09
N ALA A 136 14.10 -13.62 19.93
CA ALA A 136 15.06 -12.85 20.72
C ALA A 136 14.95 -11.35 20.45
N TRP A 137 14.78 -10.92 19.20
CA TRP A 137 14.56 -9.51 18.89
C TRP A 137 13.20 -9.01 19.37
N ALA A 138 12.16 -9.85 19.29
CA ALA A 138 10.84 -9.57 19.84
C ALA A 138 10.81 -9.50 21.38
N ALA A 139 11.69 -10.22 22.08
CA ALA A 139 11.75 -10.23 23.54
C ALA A 139 12.11 -8.87 24.17
N ALA A 140 12.64 -7.93 23.37
CA ALA A 140 12.86 -6.54 23.81
C ALA A 140 11.55 -5.76 23.98
N LEU A 141 10.44 -6.21 23.38
CA LEU A 141 9.19 -5.47 23.32
C LEU A 141 8.59 -5.15 24.70
N PRO A 142 8.47 -6.09 25.66
CA PRO A 142 7.93 -5.78 26.99
C PRO A 142 8.88 -4.94 27.86
N SER A 143 10.20 -4.94 27.61
CA SER A 143 11.19 -4.29 28.48
C SER A 143 11.68 -2.94 27.96
N ALA A 144 11.90 -2.81 26.65
CA ALA A 144 12.36 -1.59 25.99
C ALA A 144 11.23 -0.80 25.30
N GLY A 145 10.04 -1.42 25.17
CA GLY A 145 8.87 -0.81 24.56
C GLY A 145 8.84 -0.86 23.02
N PRO A 146 7.69 -0.51 22.43
CA PRO A 146 7.44 -0.61 20.98
C PRO A 146 8.34 0.27 20.12
N ALA A 147 8.72 1.45 20.60
CA ALA A 147 9.57 2.38 19.84
C ALA A 147 10.98 1.85 19.57
N VAL A 148 11.49 0.94 20.41
CA VAL A 148 12.83 0.36 20.25
C VAL A 148 12.76 -1.03 19.61
N ALA A 149 11.79 -1.85 20.02
CA ALA A 149 11.73 -3.25 19.62
C ALA A 149 11.11 -3.49 18.24
N LEU A 150 10.15 -2.67 17.80
CA LEU A 150 9.43 -2.89 16.54
C LEU A 150 10.19 -2.46 15.28
N PRO A 151 10.90 -1.31 15.23
CA PRO A 151 11.56 -0.86 14.00
C PRO A 151 12.53 -1.88 13.36
N PRO A 152 13.35 -2.64 14.13
CA PRO A 152 14.18 -3.70 13.56
C PRO A 152 13.37 -4.84 12.91
N LEU A 153 12.23 -5.19 13.50
CA LEU A 153 11.33 -6.22 12.94
C LEU A 153 10.61 -5.69 11.69
N THR A 154 10.19 -4.42 11.69
CA THR A 154 9.60 -3.76 10.52
C THR A 154 10.56 -3.76 9.33
N ALA A 155 11.84 -3.40 9.54
CA ALA A 155 12.86 -3.40 8.49
C ALA A 155 13.08 -4.82 7.91
N LEU A 156 13.09 -5.85 8.76
CA LEU A 156 13.16 -7.25 8.33
C LEU A 156 11.95 -7.65 7.48
N LEU A 157 10.74 -7.27 7.88
CA LEU A 157 9.53 -7.58 7.12
C LEU A 157 9.58 -6.96 5.72
N HIS A 158 10.10 -5.74 5.58
CA HIS A 158 10.33 -5.13 4.27
C HIS A 158 11.37 -5.88 3.43
N ALA A 159 12.50 -6.28 4.04
CA ALA A 159 13.54 -7.03 3.35
C ALA A 159 13.05 -8.39 2.80
N PHE A 160 12.16 -9.05 3.53
CA PHE A 160 11.58 -10.34 3.16
C PHE A 160 10.20 -10.24 2.47
N ALA A 161 9.76 -9.06 2.06
CA ALA A 161 8.46 -8.87 1.40
C ALA A 161 8.33 -9.66 0.09
N ALA A 162 9.44 -9.83 -0.65
CA ALA A 162 9.50 -10.61 -1.89
C ALA A 162 10.01 -12.05 -1.70
N ALA A 163 10.18 -12.51 -0.44
CA ALA A 163 10.70 -13.84 -0.15
C ALA A 163 9.72 -14.96 -0.56
N PRO A 164 10.20 -16.20 -0.80
CA PRO A 164 9.34 -17.33 -1.13
C PRO A 164 8.38 -17.68 0.03
N THR A 165 7.23 -18.26 -0.29
CA THR A 165 6.16 -18.59 0.68
C THR A 165 6.64 -19.40 1.87
N ALA A 166 7.58 -20.34 1.68
CA ALA A 166 8.15 -21.14 2.77
C ALA A 166 8.90 -20.29 3.80
N ALA A 167 9.72 -19.33 3.35
CA ALA A 167 10.40 -18.38 4.21
C ALA A 167 9.40 -17.48 4.95
N LYS A 168 8.41 -16.96 4.23
CA LYS A 168 7.33 -16.13 4.80
C LYS A 168 6.59 -16.84 5.93
N LYS A 169 6.30 -18.14 5.79
CA LYS A 169 5.65 -18.94 6.83
C LYS A 169 6.49 -19.01 8.11
N ILE A 170 7.78 -19.29 7.98
CA ILE A 170 8.71 -19.39 9.13
C ILE A 170 8.83 -18.02 9.83
N ILE A 171 8.93 -16.95 9.05
CA ILE A 171 8.98 -15.59 9.60
C ILE A 171 7.69 -15.27 10.34
N ALA A 172 6.52 -15.57 9.76
CA ALA A 172 5.21 -15.35 10.37
C ALA A 172 5.07 -16.08 11.71
N GLU A 173 5.51 -17.34 11.79
CA GLU A 173 5.58 -18.11 13.04
C GLU A 173 6.47 -17.41 14.08
N GLY A 174 7.66 -16.94 13.67
CA GLY A 174 8.63 -16.28 14.56
C GLY A 174 8.20 -14.91 15.09
N VAL A 175 7.42 -14.14 14.33
CA VAL A 175 6.93 -12.81 14.77
C VAL A 175 5.54 -12.83 15.40
N SER A 176 4.87 -13.99 15.47
CA SER A 176 3.50 -14.12 15.98
C SER A 176 3.30 -13.54 17.38
N SER A 177 4.15 -13.91 18.34
CA SER A 177 4.09 -13.40 19.73
C SER A 177 4.33 -11.89 19.82
N ALA A 178 5.21 -11.36 18.98
CA ALA A 178 5.47 -9.93 18.86
C ALA A 178 4.23 -9.20 18.33
N ALA A 179 3.59 -9.75 17.29
CA ALA A 179 2.40 -9.19 16.69
C ALA A 179 1.20 -9.19 17.66
N GLU A 180 0.98 -10.28 18.40
CA GLU A 180 -0.06 -10.33 19.44
C GLU A 180 0.18 -9.29 20.54
N SER A 181 1.43 -9.16 20.99
CA SER A 181 1.79 -8.20 22.03
C SER A 181 1.63 -6.76 21.54
N ALA A 182 2.09 -6.46 20.33
CA ALA A 182 1.92 -5.15 19.68
C ALA A 182 0.45 -4.79 19.49
N LEU A 183 -0.41 -5.77 19.18
CA LEU A 183 -1.86 -5.55 19.04
C LEU A 183 -2.50 -5.17 20.38
N ARG A 184 -2.10 -5.82 21.48
CA ARG A 184 -2.57 -5.46 22.83
C ARG A 184 -2.12 -4.06 23.21
N MET A 185 -0.84 -3.72 22.99
CA MET A 185 -0.30 -2.39 23.26
C MET A 185 -0.97 -1.29 22.44
N LEU A 186 -1.44 -1.56 21.22
CA LEU A 186 -2.21 -0.59 20.42
C LEU A 186 -3.51 -0.16 21.13
N CYS A 187 -4.07 -1.03 21.99
CA CYS A 187 -5.27 -0.72 22.76
C CYS A 187 -4.97 0.00 24.07
N GLU A 188 -3.71 0.10 24.49
CA GLU A 188 -3.31 0.68 25.76
C GLU A 188 -3.00 2.18 25.63
N PRO A 189 -3.62 3.06 26.42
CA PRO A 189 -3.41 4.50 26.32
C PRO A 189 -1.97 4.92 26.67
N ALA A 190 -1.25 4.10 27.45
CA ALA A 190 0.15 4.31 27.79
C ALA A 190 1.08 4.24 26.56
N CYS A 191 0.67 3.56 25.49
CA CYS A 191 1.45 3.40 24.27
C CYS A 191 1.10 4.41 23.16
N ALA A 192 0.28 5.42 23.44
CA ALA A 192 -0.13 6.42 22.45
C ALA A 192 1.07 7.14 21.78
N GLY A 193 2.15 7.38 22.52
CA GLY A 193 3.37 7.99 21.96
C GLY A 193 4.14 7.10 20.97
N ALA A 194 3.82 5.81 20.88
CA ALA A 194 4.47 4.84 19.99
C ALA A 194 3.52 4.23 18.96
N GLU A 195 2.31 4.78 18.81
CA GLU A 195 1.29 4.31 17.87
C GLU A 195 1.80 4.25 16.43
N ALA A 196 2.61 5.23 16.01
CA ALA A 196 3.24 5.24 14.69
C ALA A 196 4.12 4.00 14.44
N HIS A 197 4.95 3.61 15.42
CA HIS A 197 5.82 2.44 15.30
C HIS A 197 5.03 1.13 15.27
N ILE A 198 3.93 1.05 16.03
CA ILE A 198 3.04 -0.11 16.03
C ILE A 198 2.32 -0.24 14.68
N THR A 199 1.79 0.86 14.17
CA THR A 199 1.07 0.88 12.88
C THR A 199 2.00 0.68 11.68
N ASP A 200 3.23 1.21 11.70
CA ASP A 200 4.29 0.90 10.73
C ASP A 200 4.61 -0.59 10.70
N PHE A 201 4.76 -1.20 11.90
CA PHE A 201 5.00 -2.63 12.02
C PHE A 201 3.86 -3.47 11.42
N PHE A 202 2.60 -3.15 11.74
CA PHE A 202 1.46 -3.87 11.19
C PHE A 202 1.30 -3.69 9.68
N LEU A 203 1.59 -2.50 9.15
CA LEU A 203 1.57 -2.26 7.71
C LEU A 203 2.62 -3.12 7.00
N ALA A 204 3.84 -3.19 7.52
CA ALA A 204 4.89 -4.06 7.00
C ALA A 204 4.50 -5.55 7.13
N LEU A 205 3.92 -5.94 8.26
CA LEU A 205 3.48 -7.32 8.53
C LEU A 205 2.41 -7.76 7.54
N PHE A 206 1.39 -6.94 7.30
CA PHE A 206 0.33 -7.25 6.34
C PHE A 206 0.85 -7.24 4.90
N THR A 207 1.70 -6.27 4.55
CA THR A 207 2.29 -6.21 3.20
C THR A 207 3.12 -7.46 2.89
N ALA A 208 3.93 -7.93 3.84
CA ALA A 208 4.83 -9.05 3.61
C ALA A 208 4.15 -10.43 3.81
N LEU A 209 3.34 -10.57 4.85
CA LEU A 209 2.96 -11.87 5.43
C LEU A 209 1.45 -12.11 5.56
N LEU A 210 0.56 -11.23 5.07
CA LEU A 210 -0.89 -11.34 5.29
C LEU A 210 -1.48 -12.73 4.98
N SER A 211 -1.06 -13.37 3.89
CA SER A 211 -1.54 -14.71 3.52
C SER A 211 -1.13 -15.82 4.50
N GLN A 212 -0.13 -15.58 5.34
CA GLN A 212 0.39 -16.54 6.33
C GLN A 212 -0.19 -16.34 7.74
N LEU A 213 -0.84 -15.19 8.00
CA LEU A 213 -1.36 -14.85 9.35
C LEU A 213 -2.66 -15.58 9.71
N GLY A 214 -3.40 -16.10 8.73
CA GLY A 214 -4.65 -16.84 8.98
C GLY A 214 -5.71 -16.00 9.70
N THR A 215 -6.30 -16.54 10.77
CA THR A 215 -7.38 -15.90 11.55
C THR A 215 -6.93 -14.67 12.33
N PHE A 216 -5.64 -14.60 12.69
CA PHE A 216 -5.07 -13.45 13.41
C PHE A 216 -5.24 -12.16 12.63
N ALA A 217 -5.12 -12.19 11.29
CA ALA A 217 -5.30 -11.01 10.46
C ALA A 217 -6.69 -10.37 10.65
N TYR A 218 -7.75 -11.17 10.71
CA TYR A 218 -9.12 -10.66 10.90
C TYR A 218 -9.34 -10.12 12.32
N THR A 219 -8.72 -10.75 13.33
CA THR A 219 -8.74 -10.25 14.71
C THR A 219 -8.05 -8.88 14.79
N ALA A 220 -6.89 -8.74 14.13
CA ALA A 220 -6.17 -7.47 14.07
C ALA A 220 -6.98 -6.40 13.31
N ILE A 221 -7.63 -6.74 12.19
CA ILE A 221 -8.51 -5.82 11.47
C ILE A 221 -9.65 -5.32 12.36
N ASP A 222 -10.30 -6.20 13.13
CA ASP A 222 -11.37 -5.80 14.04
C ASP A 222 -10.89 -4.81 15.10
N VAL A 223 -9.71 -5.07 15.68
CA VAL A 223 -9.07 -4.12 16.61
C VAL A 223 -8.72 -2.80 15.91
N PHE A 224 -8.21 -2.82 14.68
CA PHE A 224 -7.92 -1.59 13.93
C PHE A 224 -9.17 -0.76 13.65
N LEU A 225 -10.30 -1.42 13.34
CA LEU A 225 -11.59 -0.75 13.16
C LEU A 225 -12.04 -0.06 14.45
N GLU A 226 -11.83 -0.67 15.62
CA GLU A 226 -12.15 -0.09 16.91
C GLU A 226 -11.21 1.07 17.29
N VAL A 227 -9.89 0.91 17.05
CA VAL A 227 -8.89 1.94 17.32
C VAL A 227 -9.13 3.17 16.44
N ALA A 228 -9.45 2.98 15.15
CA ALA A 228 -9.70 4.06 14.20
C ALA A 228 -10.96 4.89 14.52
N GLN A 229 -11.89 4.36 15.33
CA GLN A 229 -13.06 5.10 15.81
C GLN A 229 -12.74 6.00 17.00
N ARG A 230 -11.59 5.84 17.65
CA ARG A 230 -11.19 6.69 18.77
C ARG A 230 -10.79 8.06 18.22
N ASP A 231 -11.28 9.14 18.84
CA ASP A 231 -10.88 10.52 18.52
C ASP A 231 -9.47 10.82 19.05
N THR A 232 -8.49 10.05 18.63
CA THR A 232 -7.08 10.36 18.86
C THR A 232 -6.63 11.36 17.79
N GLY A 233 -6.01 12.47 18.22
CA GLY A 233 -5.43 13.45 17.31
C GLY A 233 -4.41 12.76 16.41
N ASP A 234 -4.64 12.76 15.10
CA ASP A 234 -3.81 12.05 14.11
C ASP A 234 -2.55 12.87 13.76
N ALA A 235 -1.74 13.17 14.77
CA ALA A 235 -0.52 13.95 14.59
C ALA A 235 0.60 13.18 13.86
N SER A 236 0.45 11.85 13.70
CA SER A 236 1.52 10.96 13.21
C SER A 236 1.17 10.15 11.95
N GLY A 237 -0.02 10.33 11.36
CA GLY A 237 -0.50 9.54 10.22
C GLY A 237 -0.76 8.07 10.59
N SER A 238 -1.07 7.78 11.85
CA SER A 238 -1.34 6.42 12.31
C SER A 238 -2.66 5.91 11.75
N LEU A 239 -3.67 6.79 11.65
CA LEU A 239 -4.97 6.46 11.07
C LEU A 239 -4.85 6.08 9.60
N GLU A 240 -4.02 6.80 8.82
CA GLU A 240 -3.73 6.47 7.42
C GLU A 240 -3.20 5.03 7.27
N ARG A 241 -2.25 4.64 8.11
CA ARG A 241 -1.67 3.29 8.10
C ARG A 241 -2.65 2.21 8.53
N LEU A 242 -3.51 2.49 9.53
CA LEU A 242 -4.57 1.57 9.94
C LEU A 242 -5.56 1.35 8.80
N VAL A 243 -5.98 2.42 8.11
CA VAL A 243 -6.85 2.34 6.92
C VAL A 243 -6.18 1.50 5.83
N ALA A 244 -4.88 1.68 5.58
CA ALA A 244 -4.12 0.86 4.64
C ALA A 244 -4.05 -0.61 5.06
N CYS A 245 -3.90 -0.92 6.36
CA CYS A 245 -3.93 -2.31 6.86
C CYS A 245 -5.31 -2.97 6.63
N VAL A 246 -6.40 -2.24 6.93
CA VAL A 246 -7.77 -2.70 6.68
C VAL A 246 -7.96 -2.96 5.17
N ARG A 247 -7.41 -2.10 4.30
CA ARG A 247 -7.45 -2.26 2.84
C ARG A 247 -6.81 -3.58 2.41
N LEU A 248 -5.59 -3.85 2.87
CA LEU A 248 -4.91 -5.12 2.56
C LEU A 248 -5.74 -6.34 3.01
N GLY A 249 -6.37 -6.25 4.18
CA GLY A 249 -7.31 -7.27 4.67
C GLY A 249 -8.53 -7.49 3.77
N VAL A 250 -9.12 -6.41 3.24
CA VAL A 250 -10.21 -6.48 2.25
C VAL A 250 -9.73 -7.13 0.96
N GLU A 251 -8.58 -6.74 0.41
CA GLU A 251 -8.04 -7.27 -0.84
C GLU A 251 -7.73 -8.77 -0.76
N ALA A 252 -7.21 -9.26 0.37
CA ALA A 252 -6.81 -10.67 0.56
C ALA A 252 -7.96 -11.70 0.48
N GLY A 253 -9.22 -11.25 0.47
CA GLY A 253 -10.30 -12.09 -0.09
C GLY A 253 -10.90 -13.19 0.78
N GLY A 254 -10.77 -13.16 2.12
CA GLY A 254 -11.48 -14.11 2.98
C GLY A 254 -12.82 -13.62 3.53
N GLY A 255 -13.68 -14.57 3.93
CA GLY A 255 -15.02 -14.33 4.48
C GLY A 255 -15.04 -13.68 5.88
N GLY A 256 -13.88 -13.37 6.46
CA GLY A 256 -13.76 -12.76 7.80
C GLY A 256 -13.91 -11.24 7.84
N VAL A 257 -13.85 -10.53 6.70
CA VAL A 257 -13.93 -9.05 6.71
C VAL A 257 -15.37 -8.57 6.84
N ARG A 258 -15.65 -7.81 7.90
CA ARG A 258 -16.94 -7.16 8.16
C ARG A 258 -17.12 -5.90 7.30
N VAL A 259 -17.54 -6.06 6.04
CA VAL A 259 -17.72 -4.96 5.06
C VAL A 259 -18.51 -3.78 5.63
N ARG A 260 -19.62 -4.05 6.33
CA ARG A 260 -20.42 -3.01 6.97
C ARG A 260 -19.64 -2.17 7.97
N ALA A 261 -18.85 -2.80 8.83
CA ALA A 261 -18.04 -2.08 9.82
C ALA A 261 -16.97 -1.20 9.15
N VAL A 262 -16.37 -1.69 8.04
CA VAL A 262 -15.43 -0.92 7.22
C VAL A 262 -16.11 0.30 6.60
N LEU A 263 -17.30 0.14 6.01
CA LEU A 263 -18.05 1.24 5.40
C LEU A 263 -18.52 2.26 6.45
N GLN A 264 -18.98 1.80 7.62
CA GLN A 264 -19.35 2.67 8.74
C GLN A 264 -18.15 3.49 9.23
N LEU A 265 -16.99 2.86 9.40
CA LEU A 265 -15.76 3.57 9.76
C LEU A 265 -15.41 4.64 8.72
N LEU A 266 -15.43 4.27 7.43
CA LEU A 266 -15.10 5.18 6.32
C LEU A 266 -15.98 6.43 6.33
N HIS A 267 -17.31 6.25 6.37
CA HIS A 267 -18.24 7.38 6.24
C HIS A 267 -18.36 8.20 7.53
N ALA A 268 -18.36 7.55 8.70
CA ALA A 268 -18.61 8.26 9.95
C ALA A 268 -17.34 8.89 10.57
N HIS A 269 -16.15 8.32 10.32
CA HIS A 269 -14.93 8.74 11.02
C HIS A 269 -13.81 9.17 10.06
N VAL A 270 -13.55 8.43 8.99
CA VAL A 270 -12.34 8.66 8.16
C VAL A 270 -12.55 9.78 7.12
N LEU A 271 -13.59 9.69 6.28
CA LEU A 271 -13.86 10.66 5.22
C LEU A 271 -14.08 12.09 5.75
N PRO A 272 -14.80 12.32 6.88
CA PRO A 272 -14.91 13.67 7.45
C PRO A 272 -13.56 14.26 7.85
N ARG A 273 -12.62 13.45 8.35
CA ARG A 273 -11.27 13.86 8.75
C ARG A 273 -10.33 14.05 7.56
N ALA A 274 -10.58 13.33 6.47
CA ALA A 274 -9.79 13.38 5.25
C ALA A 274 -9.82 14.75 4.54
N ALA A 275 -10.84 15.58 4.79
CA ALA A 275 -10.96 16.92 4.21
C ALA A 275 -9.74 17.83 4.48
N HIS A 276 -9.04 17.61 5.58
CA HIS A 276 -7.86 18.38 6.00
C HIS A 276 -6.54 17.60 5.90
N ALA A 277 -6.58 16.35 5.41
CA ALA A 277 -5.44 15.44 5.38
C ALA A 277 -5.40 14.66 4.03
N PRO A 278 -4.63 15.12 3.03
CA PRO A 278 -4.66 14.54 1.68
C PRO A 278 -4.14 13.10 1.61
N ALA A 279 -3.20 12.73 2.49
CA ALA A 279 -2.70 11.36 2.57
C ALA A 279 -3.78 10.40 3.11
N LEU A 280 -4.51 10.82 4.15
CA LEU A 280 -5.66 10.09 4.68
C LEU A 280 -6.80 9.99 3.64
N ALA A 281 -7.04 11.05 2.86
CA ALA A 281 -8.02 11.02 1.77
C ALA A 281 -7.69 9.95 0.74
N ARG A 282 -6.43 9.90 0.27
CA ARG A 282 -5.97 8.86 -0.65
C ARG A 282 -6.14 7.45 -0.07
N ALA A 283 -5.70 7.23 1.17
CA ALA A 283 -5.87 5.93 1.83
C ALA A 283 -7.35 5.53 2.00
N ALA A 284 -8.23 6.48 2.34
CA ALA A 284 -9.66 6.25 2.49
C ALA A 284 -10.33 5.85 1.16
N HIS A 285 -9.99 6.54 0.08
CA HIS A 285 -10.52 6.23 -1.24
C HIS A 285 -9.92 4.94 -1.83
N ASP A 286 -8.66 4.62 -1.55
CA ASP A 286 -8.08 3.31 -1.88
C ASP A 286 -8.81 2.16 -1.17
N LEU A 287 -9.14 2.35 0.12
CA LEU A 287 -9.94 1.39 0.88
C LEU A 287 -11.35 1.25 0.30
N LEU A 288 -12.01 2.36 -0.01
CA LEU A 288 -13.33 2.38 -0.62
C LEU A 288 -13.34 1.64 -1.97
N ALA A 289 -12.36 1.94 -2.82
CA ALA A 289 -12.15 1.26 -4.11
C ALA A 289 -11.96 -0.24 -3.91
N SER A 290 -11.13 -0.64 -2.95
CA SER A 290 -10.87 -2.04 -2.64
C SER A 290 -12.12 -2.78 -2.16
N VAL A 291 -12.96 -2.14 -1.33
CA VAL A 291 -14.25 -2.71 -0.91
C VAL A 291 -15.17 -2.91 -2.13
N LEU A 292 -15.31 -1.90 -2.99
CA LEU A 292 -16.18 -2.00 -4.17
C LEU A 292 -15.68 -3.07 -5.16
N ILE A 293 -14.37 -3.14 -5.40
CA ILE A 293 -13.79 -4.08 -6.37
C ILE A 293 -13.81 -5.52 -5.83
N HIS A 294 -13.38 -5.74 -4.58
CA HIS A 294 -13.16 -7.09 -4.02
C HIS A 294 -14.33 -7.64 -3.21
N ARG A 295 -15.31 -6.81 -2.83
CA ARG A 295 -16.49 -7.22 -2.05
C ARG A 295 -17.80 -6.86 -2.75
N TRP A 296 -17.78 -6.80 -4.08
CA TRP A 296 -18.99 -6.50 -4.89
C TRP A 296 -20.21 -7.37 -4.56
N ARG A 297 -20.01 -8.66 -4.26
CA ARG A 297 -21.07 -9.60 -3.87
C ARG A 297 -21.81 -9.20 -2.60
N TYR A 298 -21.22 -8.38 -1.74
CA TYR A 298 -21.90 -7.85 -0.56
C TYR A 298 -23.07 -6.94 -0.95
N PHE A 299 -22.89 -6.07 -1.96
CA PHE A 299 -23.93 -5.14 -2.41
C PHE A 299 -24.99 -5.82 -3.27
N PHE A 300 -24.60 -6.85 -4.01
CA PHE A 300 -25.48 -7.63 -4.87
C PHE A 300 -25.37 -9.12 -4.51
N PRO A 301 -25.93 -9.54 -3.36
CA PRO A 301 -25.95 -10.94 -2.98
C PRO A 301 -26.67 -11.76 -4.06
N GLY A 302 -26.18 -12.96 -4.35
CA GLY A 302 -26.85 -13.85 -5.30
C GLY A 302 -28.28 -14.13 -4.84
N ALA A 303 -29.18 -14.46 -5.77
CA ALA A 303 -30.61 -14.68 -5.52
C ALA A 303 -30.96 -15.69 -4.40
N CYS A 304 -29.99 -16.43 -3.85
CA CYS A 304 -30.17 -17.39 -2.76
C CYS A 304 -30.02 -16.79 -1.35
N GLU A 305 -29.47 -15.59 -1.18
CA GLU A 305 -29.28 -14.94 0.14
C GLU A 305 -30.30 -13.82 0.35
N GLY A 306 -31.57 -14.15 0.10
CA GLY A 306 -32.73 -13.29 0.32
C GLY A 306 -33.01 -13.07 1.81
N GLY A 307 -32.16 -12.29 2.46
CA GLY A 307 -32.48 -11.68 3.76
C GLY A 307 -33.66 -10.72 3.59
N ALA A 308 -34.59 -10.76 4.55
CA ALA A 308 -35.79 -9.92 4.60
C ALA A 308 -35.51 -8.47 4.17
N GLY A 309 -36.42 -7.86 3.39
CA GLY A 309 -36.21 -6.65 2.59
C GLY A 309 -35.60 -5.41 3.26
N GLY A 310 -35.42 -5.38 4.58
CA GLY A 310 -34.66 -4.34 5.30
C GLY A 310 -33.15 -4.40 5.07
N GLU A 311 -32.52 -5.57 4.95
CA GLU A 311 -31.06 -5.66 4.72
C GLU A 311 -30.67 -5.22 3.30
N GLY A 312 -31.53 -5.50 2.32
CA GLY A 312 -31.33 -5.06 0.94
C GLY A 312 -31.29 -3.53 0.82
N ALA A 313 -32.27 -2.85 1.43
CA ALA A 313 -32.34 -1.39 1.44
C ALA A 313 -31.13 -0.76 2.16
N LEU A 314 -30.64 -1.37 3.24
CA LEU A 314 -29.43 -0.91 3.93
C LEU A 314 -28.18 -1.04 3.06
N ARG A 315 -27.97 -2.19 2.42
CA ARG A 315 -26.82 -2.42 1.50
C ARG A 315 -26.87 -1.47 0.31
N GLU A 316 -28.06 -1.18 -0.20
CA GLU A 316 -28.25 -0.19 -1.26
C GLU A 316 -27.90 1.23 -0.77
N GLY A 317 -28.30 1.60 0.45
CA GLY A 317 -27.90 2.85 1.08
C GLY A 317 -26.38 2.97 1.27
N GLU A 318 -25.73 1.88 1.68
CA GLU A 318 -24.27 1.79 1.82
C GLU A 318 -23.56 1.91 0.45
N LEU A 319 -24.10 1.29 -0.59
CA LEU A 319 -23.59 1.44 -1.97
C LEU A 319 -23.75 2.88 -2.46
N ARG A 320 -24.90 3.52 -2.19
CA ARG A 320 -25.17 4.91 -2.55
C ARG A 320 -24.16 5.86 -1.88
N GLY A 321 -23.90 5.67 -0.59
CA GLY A 321 -22.86 6.43 0.13
C GLY A 321 -21.47 6.24 -0.49
N ALA A 322 -21.11 5.00 -0.81
CA ALA A 322 -19.84 4.68 -1.45
C ALA A 322 -19.68 5.31 -2.84
N LEU A 323 -20.72 5.27 -3.68
CA LEU A 323 -20.71 5.89 -5.00
C LEU A 323 -20.68 7.42 -4.91
N ALA A 324 -21.40 8.02 -3.95
CA ALA A 324 -21.35 9.45 -3.71
C ALA A 324 -19.95 9.90 -3.27
N ALA A 325 -19.28 9.14 -2.41
CA ALA A 325 -17.90 9.42 -2.01
C ALA A 325 -16.92 9.30 -3.19
N LEU A 326 -17.08 8.31 -4.08
CA LEU A 326 -16.31 8.25 -5.34
C LEU A 326 -16.58 9.44 -6.26
N GLY A 327 -17.85 9.86 -6.40
CA GLY A 327 -18.21 11.04 -7.19
C GLY A 327 -17.57 12.32 -6.63
N GLY A 328 -17.58 12.49 -5.31
CA GLY A 328 -16.89 13.59 -4.63
C GLY A 328 -15.38 13.61 -4.87
N ALA A 329 -14.75 12.44 -4.95
CA ALA A 329 -13.31 12.32 -5.25
C ALA A 329 -12.94 12.84 -6.65
N LEU A 330 -13.83 12.75 -7.63
CA LEU A 330 -13.62 13.33 -8.97
C LEU A 330 -13.55 14.86 -8.93
N LEU A 331 -14.21 15.49 -7.95
CA LEU A 331 -14.20 16.93 -7.75
C LEU A 331 -12.96 17.42 -7.00
N ALA A 332 -12.18 16.54 -6.37
CA ALA A 332 -10.99 16.91 -5.65
C ALA A 332 -9.88 17.47 -6.58
N HIS A 333 -9.00 18.30 -6.03
CA HIS A 333 -7.84 18.86 -6.75
C HIS A 333 -6.60 17.94 -6.72
N ASP A 334 -6.69 16.77 -6.09
CA ASP A 334 -5.61 15.78 -6.01
C ASP A 334 -5.61 14.87 -7.25
N ILE A 335 -4.53 14.91 -8.03
CA ILE A 335 -4.36 14.16 -9.28
C ILE A 335 -4.30 12.65 -9.02
N ASP A 336 -3.65 12.22 -7.95
CA ASP A 336 -3.52 10.80 -7.65
C ASP A 336 -4.87 10.23 -7.22
N LEU A 337 -5.66 11.02 -6.49
CA LEU A 337 -7.02 10.65 -6.14
C LEU A 337 -7.93 10.58 -7.38
N LEU A 338 -7.84 11.55 -8.29
CA LEU A 338 -8.58 11.53 -9.55
C LEU A 338 -8.21 10.31 -10.40
N ARG A 339 -6.90 10.01 -10.56
CA ARG A 339 -6.41 8.84 -11.30
C ARG A 339 -6.98 7.54 -10.72
N THR A 340 -6.89 7.39 -9.40
CA THR A 340 -7.38 6.20 -8.71
C THR A 340 -8.89 6.05 -8.84
N THR A 341 -9.63 7.16 -8.75
CA THR A 341 -11.09 7.15 -8.89
C THR A 341 -11.51 6.74 -10.30
N LEU A 342 -10.91 7.32 -11.35
CA LEU A 342 -11.19 6.94 -12.74
C LEU A 342 -10.86 5.47 -13.00
N ALA A 343 -9.70 4.99 -12.55
CA ALA A 343 -9.30 3.59 -12.68
C ALA A 343 -10.26 2.64 -11.93
N THR A 344 -10.77 3.07 -10.77
CA THR A 344 -11.75 2.31 -9.98
C THR A 344 -13.07 2.19 -10.72
N ILE A 345 -13.62 3.29 -11.22
CA ILE A 345 -14.90 3.28 -11.94
C ILE A 345 -14.78 2.43 -13.22
N ASP A 346 -13.68 2.55 -13.97
CA ASP A 346 -13.42 1.70 -15.13
C ASP A 346 -13.34 0.22 -14.75
N THR A 347 -12.61 -0.12 -13.68
CA THR A 347 -12.54 -1.49 -13.16
C THR A 347 -13.91 -2.03 -12.75
N LEU A 348 -14.73 -1.22 -12.08
CA LEU A 348 -16.08 -1.61 -11.67
C LEU A 348 -17.00 -1.80 -12.88
N ASN A 349 -16.86 -0.98 -13.92
CA ASN A 349 -17.65 -1.15 -15.13
C ASN A 349 -17.21 -2.37 -15.95
N THR A 350 -15.91 -2.57 -16.13
CA THR A 350 -15.37 -3.71 -16.88
C THR A 350 -15.69 -5.05 -16.20
N LYS A 351 -15.52 -5.15 -14.87
CA LYS A 351 -15.79 -6.38 -14.11
C LYS A 351 -17.28 -6.60 -13.80
N TRP A 352 -18.00 -5.54 -13.43
CA TRP A 352 -19.33 -5.66 -12.83
C TRP A 352 -20.46 -4.97 -13.58
N LYS A 353 -20.15 -4.34 -14.73
CA LYS A 353 -21.10 -3.58 -15.53
C LYS A 353 -21.83 -2.52 -14.70
N LEU A 354 -21.07 -1.79 -13.87
CA LEU A 354 -21.57 -0.73 -12.98
C LEU A 354 -22.56 0.20 -13.69
N TYR A 355 -22.21 0.68 -14.89
CA TYR A 355 -23.02 1.65 -15.63
C TYR A 355 -24.38 1.09 -16.10
N HIS A 356 -24.55 -0.23 -16.11
CA HIS A 356 -25.82 -0.88 -16.44
C HIS A 356 -26.71 -1.13 -15.22
N LYS A 357 -26.20 -0.92 -14.00
CA LYS A 357 -26.99 -1.10 -12.77
C LYS A 357 -28.02 0.01 -12.62
N ALA A 358 -29.24 -0.36 -12.24
CA ALA A 358 -30.35 0.58 -12.11
C ALA A 358 -30.00 1.78 -11.21
N ILE A 359 -29.45 1.51 -10.01
CA ILE A 359 -29.03 2.55 -9.06
C ILE A 359 -28.07 3.57 -9.69
N PHE A 360 -27.06 3.11 -10.45
CA PHE A 360 -26.11 4.01 -11.09
C PHE A 360 -26.79 4.80 -12.22
N ARG A 361 -27.60 4.14 -13.05
CA ARG A 361 -28.30 4.77 -14.17
C ARG A 361 -29.29 5.85 -13.73
N SER A 362 -30.05 5.61 -12.67
CA SER A 362 -31.10 6.52 -12.22
C SER A 362 -30.59 7.65 -11.35
N GLU A 363 -29.57 7.42 -10.54
CA GLU A 363 -29.16 8.39 -9.51
C GLU A 363 -27.80 9.05 -9.80
N PHE A 364 -26.82 8.33 -10.37
CA PHE A 364 -25.43 8.80 -10.45
C PHE A 364 -24.95 9.15 -11.85
N MET A 365 -25.54 8.56 -12.90
CA MET A 365 -25.07 8.69 -14.29
C MET A 365 -24.95 10.16 -14.71
N GLY A 366 -25.99 10.96 -14.46
CA GLY A 366 -26.00 12.38 -14.83
C GLY A 366 -24.95 13.19 -14.08
N GLU A 367 -24.79 12.96 -12.77
CA GLU A 367 -23.81 13.67 -11.95
C GLU A 367 -22.38 13.35 -12.40
N PHE A 368 -22.05 12.08 -12.59
CA PHE A 368 -20.72 11.66 -13.02
C PHE A 368 -20.38 12.21 -14.41
N LEU A 369 -21.30 12.13 -15.37
CA LEU A 369 -21.11 12.72 -16.70
C LEU A 369 -20.89 14.24 -16.62
N SER A 370 -21.64 14.92 -15.75
CA SER A 370 -21.51 16.39 -15.57
C SER A 370 -20.16 16.76 -14.99
N VAL A 371 -19.68 16.03 -13.98
CA VAL A 371 -18.36 16.25 -13.36
C VAL A 371 -17.24 16.00 -14.36
N LEU A 372 -17.32 14.93 -15.17
CA LEU A 372 -16.31 14.65 -16.19
C LEU A 372 -16.29 15.74 -17.28
N LEU A 373 -17.45 16.16 -17.79
CA LEU A 373 -17.53 17.24 -18.78
C LEU A 373 -17.01 18.58 -18.23
N SER A 374 -17.38 18.91 -16.99
CA SER A 374 -16.92 20.14 -16.34
C SER A 374 -15.40 20.11 -16.12
N GLY A 375 -14.87 18.96 -15.71
CA GLY A 375 -13.42 18.74 -15.56
C GLY A 375 -12.64 18.86 -16.87
N LEU A 376 -13.23 18.50 -18.01
CA LEU A 376 -12.63 18.71 -19.34
C LEU A 376 -12.61 20.19 -19.75
N ALA A 377 -13.60 20.97 -19.32
CA ALA A 377 -13.69 22.40 -19.64
C ALA A 377 -12.70 23.26 -18.81
N GLU A 378 -12.48 22.94 -17.54
CA GLU A 378 -11.67 23.74 -16.61
C GLU A 378 -10.15 23.67 -16.86
N GLY A 379 -9.66 22.66 -17.58
CA GLY A 379 -8.24 22.48 -17.88
C GLY A 379 -7.36 22.20 -16.65
N GLY A 380 -6.05 22.50 -16.74
CA GLY A 380 -5.10 22.37 -15.63
C GLY A 380 -4.70 20.93 -15.30
N ALA A 381 -4.59 20.61 -14.00
CA ALA A 381 -4.18 19.28 -13.51
C ALA A 381 -5.05 18.13 -14.04
N ARG A 382 -6.34 18.41 -14.30
CA ARG A 382 -7.30 17.45 -14.88
C ARG A 382 -7.00 17.12 -16.35
N ALA A 383 -6.29 18.00 -17.05
CA ALA A 383 -5.87 17.74 -18.44
C ALA A 383 -4.85 16.60 -18.54
N LEU A 384 -4.14 16.27 -17.46
CA LEU A 384 -3.20 15.14 -17.42
C LEU A 384 -3.89 13.77 -17.46
N LEU A 385 -5.17 13.71 -17.09
CA LEU A 385 -5.99 12.49 -17.06
C LEU A 385 -7.16 12.57 -18.06
N ARG A 386 -6.98 13.39 -19.10
CA ARG A 386 -8.02 13.69 -20.08
C ARG A 386 -8.46 12.44 -20.84
N ASP A 387 -7.51 11.59 -21.21
CA ASP A 387 -7.80 10.41 -22.02
C ASP A 387 -8.58 9.36 -21.21
N GLU A 388 -8.23 9.18 -19.93
CA GLU A 388 -8.98 8.33 -18.99
C GLU A 388 -10.38 8.89 -18.72
N ALA A 389 -10.52 10.21 -18.56
CA ALA A 389 -11.83 10.86 -18.37
C ALA A 389 -12.72 10.72 -19.62
N LEU A 390 -12.16 10.89 -20.82
CA LEU A 390 -12.86 10.71 -22.09
C LEU A 390 -13.28 9.26 -22.31
N ALA A 391 -12.42 8.30 -21.97
CA ALA A 391 -12.75 6.88 -22.01
C ALA A 391 -13.91 6.54 -21.05
N ALA A 392 -13.88 7.05 -19.82
CA ALA A 392 -14.96 6.87 -18.86
C ALA A 392 -16.28 7.50 -19.37
N LEU A 393 -16.23 8.70 -19.93
CA LEU A 393 -17.37 9.41 -20.49
C LEU A 393 -17.99 8.65 -21.66
N HIS A 394 -17.16 8.18 -22.60
CA HIS A 394 -17.64 7.32 -23.70
C HIS A 394 -18.27 6.04 -23.17
N ALA A 395 -17.63 5.35 -22.22
CA ALA A 395 -18.17 4.12 -21.65
C ALA A 395 -19.52 4.35 -20.94
N MET A 396 -19.72 5.48 -20.26
CA MET A 396 -21.02 5.87 -19.69
C MET A 396 -22.06 6.18 -20.77
N ALA A 397 -21.71 6.98 -21.78
CA ALA A 397 -22.58 7.32 -22.90
C ALA A 397 -22.97 6.08 -23.72
N SER A 398 -22.07 5.10 -23.84
CA SER A 398 -22.29 3.87 -24.61
C SER A 398 -23.39 2.97 -24.06
N VAL A 399 -23.79 3.17 -22.79
CA VAL A 399 -24.94 2.46 -22.21
C VAL A 399 -26.24 2.84 -22.93
N ASP A 400 -26.37 4.13 -23.32
CA ASP A 400 -27.55 4.66 -23.98
C ASP A 400 -27.24 6.02 -24.66
N PHE A 401 -26.64 5.96 -25.86
CA PHE A 401 -26.30 7.17 -26.63
C PHE A 401 -27.52 8.07 -26.92
N PRO A 402 -28.71 7.53 -27.28
CA PRO A 402 -29.90 8.35 -27.42
C PRO A 402 -30.26 9.15 -26.15
N ALA A 403 -30.24 8.50 -24.97
CA ALA A 403 -30.51 9.19 -23.72
C ALA A 403 -29.43 10.24 -23.39
N PHE A 404 -28.16 9.93 -23.66
CA PHE A 404 -27.06 10.89 -23.53
C PHE A 404 -27.31 12.15 -24.37
N ARG A 405 -27.64 11.98 -25.66
CA ARG A 405 -27.80 13.11 -26.61
C ARG A 405 -29.07 13.91 -26.42
N HIS A 406 -30.20 13.25 -26.16
CA HIS A 406 -31.50 13.90 -26.20
C HIS A 406 -32.06 14.26 -24.82
N ALA A 407 -31.55 13.66 -23.74
CA ALA A 407 -31.99 13.97 -22.39
C ALA A 407 -30.87 14.63 -21.56
N PHE A 408 -29.73 13.96 -21.43
CA PHE A 408 -28.66 14.43 -20.55
C PHE A 408 -27.99 15.70 -21.09
N LEU A 409 -27.48 15.68 -22.32
CA LEU A 409 -26.65 16.77 -22.85
C LEU A 409 -27.39 18.13 -22.90
N PRO A 410 -28.65 18.21 -23.39
CA PRO A 410 -29.40 19.47 -23.38
C PRO A 410 -29.63 20.00 -21.96
N HIS A 411 -29.90 19.10 -21.01
CA HIS A 411 -30.05 19.47 -19.59
C HIS A 411 -28.75 19.98 -18.98
N TYR A 412 -27.62 19.31 -19.26
CA TYR A 412 -26.29 19.75 -18.85
C TYR A 412 -25.96 21.13 -19.43
N LEU A 413 -26.14 21.34 -20.73
CA LEU A 413 -25.85 22.63 -21.37
C LEU A 413 -26.73 23.76 -20.82
N ALA A 414 -28.01 23.49 -20.54
CA ALA A 414 -28.90 24.45 -19.90
C ALA A 414 -28.51 24.76 -18.44
N SER A 415 -27.83 23.85 -17.76
CA SER A 415 -27.27 24.10 -16.41
C SER A 415 -26.01 24.98 -16.45
N LEU A 416 -25.35 25.07 -17.61
CA LEU A 416 -24.27 26.02 -17.79
C LEU A 416 -24.89 27.41 -17.94
N ALA A 417 -24.36 28.39 -17.22
CA ALA A 417 -24.79 29.79 -17.30
C ALA A 417 -24.39 30.45 -18.63
N LEU A 418 -24.90 29.92 -19.75
CA LEU A 418 -24.68 30.38 -21.12
C LEU A 418 -25.95 31.03 -21.67
N ASP A 419 -25.80 31.96 -22.61
CA ASP A 419 -26.89 32.52 -23.39
C ASP A 419 -27.73 31.41 -24.06
N PRO A 420 -29.09 31.49 -23.99
CA PRO A 420 -29.99 30.48 -24.54
C PRO A 420 -29.76 30.19 -26.03
N HIS A 421 -29.30 31.16 -26.82
CA HIS A 421 -29.00 30.96 -28.23
C HIS A 421 -27.78 30.03 -28.42
N HIS A 422 -26.73 30.22 -27.63
CA HIS A 422 -25.55 29.34 -27.68
C HIS A 422 -25.88 27.92 -27.20
N VAL A 423 -26.74 27.78 -26.19
CA VAL A 423 -27.21 26.48 -25.73
C VAL A 423 -27.90 25.70 -26.86
N GLN A 424 -28.73 26.36 -27.68
CA GLN A 424 -29.39 25.72 -28.82
C GLN A 424 -28.40 25.26 -29.89
N LEU A 425 -27.38 26.06 -30.19
CA LEU A 425 -26.35 25.69 -31.18
C LEU A 425 -25.52 24.48 -30.71
N LEU A 426 -25.15 24.46 -29.42
CA LEU A 426 -24.38 23.36 -28.83
C LEU A 426 -25.19 22.07 -28.63
N ALA A 427 -26.53 22.18 -28.58
CA ALA A 427 -27.41 21.02 -28.42
C ALA A 427 -27.47 20.13 -29.67
N ASP A 428 -27.06 20.62 -30.85
CA ASP A 428 -26.97 19.83 -32.08
C ASP A 428 -25.69 18.98 -32.10
N PHE A 429 -25.63 18.01 -31.18
CA PHE A 429 -24.46 17.13 -31.02
C PHE A 429 -24.46 15.98 -32.03
N PRO A 430 -23.33 15.68 -32.72
CA PRO A 430 -23.28 14.65 -33.76
C PRO A 430 -23.70 13.25 -33.30
N PRO A 431 -24.24 12.41 -34.19
CA PRO A 431 -24.74 11.09 -33.84
C PRO A 431 -23.66 9.99 -33.74
N ASP A 432 -22.38 10.33 -33.94
CA ASP A 432 -21.27 9.37 -33.96
C ASP A 432 -21.08 8.65 -32.62
N THR A 433 -20.81 7.35 -32.67
CA THR A 433 -20.75 6.47 -31.48
C THR A 433 -19.38 5.82 -31.26
N ASP A 434 -18.54 5.79 -32.29
CA ASP A 434 -17.20 5.24 -32.18
C ASP A 434 -16.34 6.11 -31.26
N LEU A 435 -15.48 5.46 -30.47
CA LEU A 435 -14.68 6.13 -29.46
C LEU A 435 -13.86 7.32 -29.99
N PRO A 436 -13.09 7.22 -31.11
CA PRO A 436 -12.28 8.34 -31.55
C PRO A 436 -13.12 9.53 -32.03
N THR A 437 -14.20 9.30 -32.78
CA THR A 437 -15.02 10.41 -33.29
C THR A 437 -15.84 11.05 -32.17
N PHE A 438 -16.43 10.24 -31.29
CA PHE A 438 -17.17 10.73 -30.12
C PHE A 438 -16.29 11.60 -29.21
N THR A 439 -15.08 11.14 -28.88
CA THR A 439 -14.17 11.90 -28.00
C THR A 439 -13.71 13.21 -28.64
N GLN A 440 -13.45 13.23 -29.96
CA GLN A 440 -13.16 14.46 -30.69
C GLN A 440 -14.34 15.45 -30.67
N ASN A 441 -15.57 14.95 -30.85
CA ASN A 441 -16.77 15.77 -30.79
C ASN A 441 -17.00 16.37 -29.40
N ILE A 442 -16.78 15.60 -28.33
CA ILE A 442 -16.82 16.11 -26.95
C ILE A 442 -15.76 17.17 -26.70
N LEU A 443 -14.52 16.97 -27.16
CA LEU A 443 -13.46 17.96 -27.01
C LEU A 443 -13.78 19.26 -27.76
N ARG A 444 -14.32 19.17 -28.97
CA ARG A 444 -14.80 20.34 -29.72
C ARG A 444 -15.90 21.07 -28.95
N LEU A 445 -16.92 20.35 -28.49
CA LEU A 445 -18.01 20.89 -27.70
C LEU A 445 -17.51 21.63 -26.44
N MET A 446 -16.57 21.05 -25.69
CA MET A 446 -16.02 21.68 -24.48
C MET A 446 -15.17 22.92 -24.79
N ASN A 447 -14.44 22.92 -25.91
CA ASN A 447 -13.75 24.11 -26.38
C ASN A 447 -14.73 25.23 -26.74
N ASP A 448 -15.82 24.90 -27.44
CA ASP A 448 -16.86 25.88 -27.82
C ASP A 448 -17.55 26.46 -26.57
N VAL A 449 -17.87 25.63 -25.58
CA VAL A 449 -18.37 26.07 -24.26
C VAL A 449 -17.43 27.08 -23.61
N ASN A 450 -16.12 26.79 -23.60
CA ASN A 450 -15.11 27.68 -23.02
C ASN A 450 -15.02 29.01 -23.79
N CYS A 451 -15.09 28.97 -25.12
CA CYS A 451 -15.13 30.17 -25.95
C CYS A 451 -16.34 31.05 -25.65
N TYR A 452 -17.54 30.46 -25.53
CA TYR A 452 -18.76 31.23 -25.20
C TYR A 452 -18.73 31.82 -23.80
N ARG A 453 -18.20 31.10 -22.80
CA ARG A 453 -17.99 31.64 -21.44
C ARG A 453 -17.02 32.83 -21.45
N ALA A 454 -15.93 32.71 -22.19
CA ALA A 454 -14.95 33.79 -22.33
C ALA A 454 -15.59 35.03 -22.99
N TYR A 455 -16.35 34.85 -24.06
CA TYR A 455 -17.05 35.95 -24.74
C TYR A 455 -18.04 36.66 -23.81
N GLN A 456 -18.87 35.90 -23.07
CA GLN A 456 -19.80 36.46 -22.09
C GLN A 456 -19.07 37.25 -21.00
N SER A 457 -17.97 36.73 -20.45
CA SER A 457 -17.17 37.43 -19.43
C SER A 457 -16.62 38.77 -19.92
N LEU A 458 -16.20 38.85 -21.19
CA LEU A 458 -15.72 40.08 -21.80
C LEU A 458 -16.85 41.10 -21.99
N THR A 459 -18.00 40.66 -22.50
CA THR A 459 -19.17 41.53 -22.67
C THR A 459 -19.77 42.03 -21.35
N SER A 460 -19.67 41.24 -20.27
CA SER A 460 -20.09 41.68 -18.93
C SER A 460 -19.13 42.70 -18.30
N ASN A 461 -17.83 42.59 -18.58
CA ASN A 461 -16.83 43.56 -18.10
C ASN A 461 -16.88 44.90 -18.84
N GLU A 462 -17.31 44.93 -20.10
CA GLU A 462 -17.50 46.18 -20.86
C GLU A 462 -18.78 46.96 -20.47
N MET A 463 -19.68 46.37 -19.67
CA MET A 463 -20.94 47.00 -19.23
C MET A 463 -21.01 47.28 -17.71
N GLY A 464 -19.90 47.18 -16.97
CA GLY A 464 -19.80 47.63 -15.58
C GLY A 464 -19.42 49.13 -15.49
N PRO A 465 -20.03 49.93 -14.58
CA PRO A 465 -19.79 51.37 -14.46
C PRO A 465 -18.39 51.76 -13.96
#